data_AF-A0A958XAM9-F1
#
_entry.id   AF-A0A958XAM9-F1
#
_cell.length_a   1.000
_cell.length_b   1.000
_cell.length_c   1.000
_cell.angle_alpha   90.00
_cell.angle_beta   90.00
_cell.angle_gamma   90.00
#
_symmetry.space_group_name_H-M   'P 1'
#
loop_
_entity.id
_entity.type
_entity.pdbx_description
1 polymer ?
#
loop_
_entity_poly.entity_id
_entity_poly.type
_entity_poly.pdbx_seq_one_letter_code
_entity_poly.pdbx_strand_id
1 'polypeptide(L)'
;MRLFILPTAFLLLFATAALAQRSTSSASDYAPYKLLNVPTSPAFILLDAEPITVEEPTSPTDFFASLRNATTGFTAFPNTYAVNFAPGWVFGGKKFNYDNFSSGRHVGQNIGQTSIISLGVLTQTPDDIEERTRASLGFKFSLWPGKADTVFGEMHQKKQFLLAKIGELRQEFDDASELLLQQDANYVTLDKLIKEEATKDEPDIELLQNLMASRDRVENAFRDKVIAD
;
A
#
# COMPACT_ATOMS: atom_id res chain seq x y z
N MET A 1 55.62 1.67 50.66
CA MET A 1 54.87 0.47 50.21
C MET A 1 53.39 0.82 50.14
N ARG A 2 52.85 0.96 48.92
CA ARG A 2 51.45 0.77 48.46
C ARG A 2 51.29 1.55 47.16
N LEU A 3 51.34 0.83 46.05
CA LEU A 3 51.20 1.32 44.69
C LEU A 3 49.75 0.97 44.25
N PHE A 4 48.92 1.99 44.04
CA PHE A 4 47.60 1.86 43.43
C PHE A 4 47.74 2.11 41.93
N ILE A 5 47.65 1.05 41.11
CA ILE A 5 47.57 1.17 39.65
C ILE A 5 46.42 0.26 39.20
N LEU A 6 45.27 0.86 38.91
CA LEU A 6 44.25 0.42 37.96
C LEU A 6 43.18 1.53 37.97
N PRO A 7 42.94 2.26 36.86
CA PRO A 7 42.09 1.71 35.80
C PRO A 7 42.36 2.35 34.43
N THR A 8 43.31 1.84 33.64
CA THR A 8 43.52 2.29 32.25
C THR A 8 43.39 1.17 31.22
N ALA A 9 43.14 -0.07 31.67
CA ALA A 9 43.03 -1.23 30.78
C ALA A 9 41.61 -1.50 30.26
N PHE A 10 40.56 -0.89 30.83
CA PHE A 10 39.17 -1.18 30.43
C PHE A 10 38.65 -0.30 29.28
N LEU A 11 39.34 0.80 28.96
CA LEU A 11 38.88 1.77 27.95
C LEU A 11 39.51 1.56 26.56
N LEU A 12 40.43 0.61 26.41
CA LEU A 12 41.15 0.33 25.16
C LEU A 12 40.57 -0.87 24.38
N LEU A 13 39.58 -1.58 24.94
CA LEU A 13 38.96 -2.76 24.31
C LEU A 13 37.73 -2.44 23.43
N PHE A 14 37.28 -1.18 23.40
CA PHE A 14 36.14 -0.75 22.57
C PHE A 14 36.52 0.00 21.28
N ALA A 15 37.80 0.32 21.06
CA ALA A 15 38.23 1.12 19.90
C ALA A 15 38.64 0.29 18.67
N THR A 16 38.83 -1.02 18.78
CA THR A 16 39.35 -1.87 17.68
C THR A 16 38.27 -2.59 16.88
N ALA A 17 36.98 -2.45 17.22
CA ALA A 17 35.88 -3.05 16.46
C ALA A 17 35.41 -2.23 15.24
N ALA A 18 36.00 -1.04 15.00
CA ALA A 18 35.53 -0.11 13.96
C ALA A 18 36.29 -0.18 12.62
N LEU A 19 37.22 -1.12 12.43
CA LEU A 19 38.05 -1.25 11.22
C LEU A 19 38.08 -2.71 10.72
N ALA A 20 36.93 -3.26 10.32
CA ALA A 20 36.88 -4.62 9.75
C ALA A 20 35.87 -4.84 8.62
N GLN A 21 35.39 -3.80 7.93
CA GLN A 21 34.67 -3.96 6.66
C GLN A 21 35.10 -2.91 5.64
N ARG A 22 36.28 -3.12 5.05
CA ARG A 22 36.64 -2.54 3.75
C ARG A 22 36.70 -3.68 2.75
N SER A 23 35.54 -4.04 2.20
CA SER A 23 35.47 -4.97 1.07
C SER A 23 35.82 -4.18 -0.19
N THR A 24 37.01 -4.46 -0.72
CA THR A 24 37.50 -4.04 -2.03
C THR A 24 36.54 -4.50 -3.13
N SER A 25 35.93 -3.54 -3.86
CA SER A 25 35.20 -3.80 -5.09
C SER A 25 36.20 -4.10 -6.21
N SER A 26 36.38 -5.38 -6.54
CA SER A 26 36.96 -5.82 -7.81
C SER A 26 35.84 -6.38 -8.69
N ALA A 27 35.83 -5.94 -9.94
CA ALA A 27 34.80 -6.20 -10.93
C ALA A 27 34.78 -7.66 -11.43
N SER A 28 33.61 -8.02 -11.96
CA SER A 28 33.27 -9.16 -12.83
C SER A 28 33.38 -10.59 -12.25
N ASP A 29 32.28 -11.05 -11.67
CA ASP A 29 31.64 -12.30 -12.10
C ASP A 29 30.15 -12.26 -11.74
N TYR A 30 29.26 -12.42 -12.74
CA TYR A 30 27.81 -12.46 -12.53
C TYR A 30 27.43 -13.84 -11.98
N ALA A 31 27.74 -14.08 -10.71
CA ALA A 31 27.04 -15.09 -9.92
C ALA A 31 25.66 -14.49 -9.55
N PRO A 32 24.54 -15.19 -9.79
CA PRO A 32 23.27 -14.77 -9.23
C PRO A 32 23.41 -14.88 -7.71
N TYR A 33 23.66 -13.75 -7.06
CA TYR A 33 23.51 -13.63 -5.62
C TYR A 33 22.04 -13.95 -5.34
N LYS A 34 21.79 -15.22 -5.05
CA LYS A 34 20.61 -15.66 -4.32
C LYS A 34 20.75 -14.92 -3.00
N LEU A 35 20.11 -13.75 -2.89
CA LEU A 35 19.96 -13.07 -1.62
C LEU A 35 19.53 -14.18 -0.67
N LEU A 36 20.34 -14.45 0.36
CA LEU A 36 19.78 -15.08 1.54
C LEU A 36 18.54 -14.25 1.83
N ASN A 37 17.35 -14.86 1.71
CA ASN A 37 16.11 -14.24 2.12
C ASN A 37 16.24 -14.07 3.62
N VAL A 38 16.90 -12.98 4.06
CA VAL A 38 16.85 -12.53 5.43
C VAL A 38 15.36 -12.41 5.72
N PRO A 39 14.81 -13.11 6.72
CA PRO A 39 13.39 -13.11 6.96
C PRO A 39 12.92 -11.65 7.03
N THR A 40 12.05 -11.26 6.09
CA THR A 40 11.53 -9.88 5.99
C THR A 40 10.67 -9.50 7.21
N SER A 41 10.33 -10.52 8.00
CA SER A 41 9.53 -10.50 9.22
C SER A 41 10.39 -10.49 10.49
N PRO A 42 10.30 -9.43 11.31
CA PRO A 42 10.94 -9.40 12.63
C PRO A 42 10.55 -10.56 13.55
N ALA A 43 9.32 -11.11 13.45
CA ALA A 43 8.87 -12.23 14.27
C ALA A 43 9.58 -13.55 13.92
N PHE A 44 9.86 -13.80 12.63
CA PHE A 44 10.56 -15.02 12.23
C PHE A 44 12.05 -15.03 12.57
N ILE A 45 12.69 -13.86 12.62
CA ILE A 45 14.03 -13.72 13.18
C ILE A 45 14.05 -14.15 14.66
N LEU A 46 12.98 -13.87 15.41
CA LEU A 46 12.86 -14.27 16.82
C LEU A 46 12.49 -15.73 17.01
N LEU A 47 11.79 -16.35 16.03
CA LEU A 47 11.44 -17.77 16.08
C LEU A 47 12.53 -18.70 15.58
N ASP A 48 13.59 -18.17 14.97
CA ASP A 48 14.64 -18.94 14.26
C ASP A 48 14.03 -19.98 13.31
N ALA A 49 12.96 -19.57 12.61
CA ALA A 49 12.15 -20.44 11.78
C ALA A 49 11.98 -19.82 10.38
N GLU A 50 12.10 -20.66 9.35
CA GLU A 50 11.76 -20.25 7.99
C GLU A 50 10.23 -20.16 7.83
N PRO A 51 9.70 -19.10 7.21
CA PRO A 51 8.27 -18.97 7.04
C PRO A 51 7.70 -20.04 6.10
N ILE A 52 6.65 -20.74 6.52
CA ILE A 52 5.87 -21.63 5.63
C ILE A 52 4.91 -20.79 4.77
N THR A 53 4.28 -19.77 5.36
CA THR A 53 3.40 -18.78 4.72
C THR A 53 3.44 -17.46 5.49
N VAL A 54 3.65 -16.33 4.80
CA VAL A 54 3.62 -14.98 5.38
C VAL A 54 2.52 -14.18 4.72
N GLU A 55 1.53 -13.77 5.51
CA GLU A 55 0.47 -12.89 5.03
C GLU A 55 0.87 -11.42 5.27
N GLU A 56 0.84 -10.62 4.21
CA GLU A 56 1.14 -9.18 4.22
C GLU A 56 -0.10 -8.37 3.80
N PRO A 57 -1.11 -8.24 4.68
CA PRO A 57 -2.35 -7.57 4.32
C PRO A 57 -2.13 -6.08 4.04
N THR A 58 -2.63 -5.63 2.90
CA THR A 58 -2.56 -4.22 2.46
C THR A 58 -3.77 -3.39 2.91
N SER A 59 -4.87 -4.04 3.28
CA SER A 59 -6.08 -3.39 3.76
C SER A 59 -6.60 -4.01 5.06
N PRO A 60 -7.44 -3.30 5.84
CA PRO A 60 -8.04 -3.86 7.05
C PRO A 60 -8.86 -5.12 6.75
N THR A 61 -9.57 -5.13 5.63
CA THR A 61 -10.37 -6.28 5.19
C THR A 61 -9.49 -7.50 4.94
N ASP A 62 -8.36 -7.32 4.26
CA ASP A 62 -7.40 -8.41 4.01
C ASP A 62 -6.82 -8.93 5.31
N PHE A 63 -6.52 -8.05 6.26
CA PHE A 63 -6.02 -8.44 7.58
C PHE A 63 -7.04 -9.30 8.34
N PHE A 64 -8.31 -8.89 8.38
CA PHE A 64 -9.34 -9.67 9.06
C PHE A 64 -9.68 -10.96 8.31
N ALA A 65 -9.62 -10.96 6.98
CA ALA A 65 -9.80 -12.16 6.17
C ALA A 65 -8.67 -13.17 6.40
N SER A 66 -7.40 -12.72 6.40
CA SER A 66 -6.24 -13.56 6.65
C SER A 66 -6.27 -14.14 8.06
N LEU A 67 -6.59 -13.31 9.06
CA LEU A 67 -6.72 -13.76 10.45
C LEU A 67 -7.87 -14.75 10.63
N ARG A 68 -9.02 -14.51 10.00
CA ARG A 68 -10.18 -15.43 10.02
C ARG A 68 -9.83 -16.77 9.39
N ASN A 69 -9.12 -16.77 8.28
CA ASN A 69 -8.68 -17.99 7.60
C ASN A 69 -7.67 -18.78 8.45
N ALA A 70 -6.72 -18.08 9.06
CA ALA A 70 -5.70 -18.70 9.92
C ALA A 70 -6.28 -19.33 11.20
N THR A 71 -7.39 -18.80 11.71
CA THR A 71 -8.01 -19.21 12.97
C THR A 71 -9.22 -20.13 12.80
N THR A 72 -9.45 -20.67 11.59
CA THR A 72 -10.64 -21.46 11.26
C THR A 72 -11.93 -20.74 11.69
N GLY A 73 -12.03 -19.44 11.37
CA GLY A 73 -13.16 -18.62 11.78
C GLY A 73 -13.13 -18.17 13.24
N PHE A 74 -11.96 -17.88 13.81
CA PHE A 74 -11.75 -17.48 15.21
C PHE A 74 -12.06 -18.57 16.25
N THR A 75 -12.15 -19.83 15.82
CA THR A 75 -12.51 -20.96 16.68
C THR A 75 -11.29 -21.71 17.22
N ALA A 76 -10.12 -21.57 16.59
CA ALA A 76 -8.88 -22.19 17.00
C ALA A 76 -7.69 -21.23 16.86
N PHE A 77 -6.68 -21.39 17.72
CA PHE A 77 -5.39 -20.74 17.50
C PHE A 77 -4.69 -21.39 16.30
N PRO A 78 -4.06 -20.60 15.41
CA PRO A 78 -3.33 -21.15 14.28
C PRO A 78 -2.14 -21.98 14.77
N ASN A 79 -1.98 -23.19 14.21
CA ASN A 79 -0.84 -24.05 14.50
C ASN A 79 0.45 -23.53 13.87
N THR A 80 0.37 -22.92 12.69
CA THR A 80 1.52 -22.32 11.99
C THR A 80 1.04 -21.10 11.22
N TYR A 81 1.27 -19.91 11.75
CA TYR A 81 0.82 -18.67 11.11
C TYR A 81 1.75 -17.52 11.43
N ALA A 82 2.02 -16.68 10.44
CA ALA A 82 2.57 -15.37 10.69
C ALA A 82 1.95 -14.31 9.81
N VAL A 83 1.83 -13.13 10.41
CA VAL A 83 1.32 -11.94 9.77
C VAL A 83 2.30 -10.80 10.00
N ASN A 84 2.63 -10.13 8.91
CA ASN A 84 3.32 -8.86 8.94
C ASN A 84 2.36 -7.80 8.43
N PHE A 85 2.07 -6.79 9.22
CA PHE A 85 1.23 -5.71 8.74
C PHE A 85 1.84 -4.37 9.14
N ALA A 86 1.62 -3.37 8.29
CA ALA A 86 2.09 -2.02 8.52
C ALA A 86 0.91 -1.16 8.97
N PRO A 87 0.74 -0.89 10.29
CA PRO A 87 -0.48 -0.28 10.83
C PRO A 87 -0.81 1.07 10.18
N GLY A 88 0.20 1.87 9.87
CA GLY A 88 0.02 3.15 9.18
C GLY A 88 -0.62 2.98 7.79
N TRP A 89 -0.21 1.98 7.02
CA TRP A 89 -0.74 1.76 5.69
C TRP A 89 -2.09 1.04 5.71
N VAL A 90 -2.25 0.05 6.59
CA VAL A 90 -3.48 -0.72 6.73
C VAL A 90 -4.61 0.14 7.29
N PHE A 91 -4.38 0.87 8.39
CA PHE A 91 -5.44 1.60 9.09
C PHE A 91 -5.39 3.13 8.87
N GLY A 92 -4.30 3.67 8.34
CA GLY A 92 -4.10 5.12 8.23
C GLY A 92 -4.71 5.78 6.98
N GLY A 93 -5.16 5.01 5.99
CA GLY A 93 -5.82 5.54 4.78
C GLY A 93 -4.95 6.58 4.03
N LYS A 94 -5.56 7.67 3.56
CA LYS A 94 -4.88 8.76 2.80
C LYS A 94 -3.98 9.68 3.65
N LYS A 95 -3.74 9.36 4.93
CA LYS A 95 -2.96 10.24 5.84
C LYS A 95 -1.47 10.35 5.47
N PHE A 96 -0.95 9.39 4.70
CA PHE A 96 0.41 9.40 4.21
C PHE A 96 0.42 9.88 2.75
N ASN A 97 1.06 11.03 2.51
CA ASN A 97 1.24 11.62 1.18
C ASN A 97 2.74 11.65 0.81
N TYR A 98 3.02 11.95 -0.46
CA TYR A 98 4.38 12.00 -0.99
C TYR A 98 5.26 13.02 -0.25
N ASP A 99 4.72 14.18 0.12
CA ASP A 99 5.46 15.24 0.81
C ASP A 99 5.89 14.81 2.22
N ASN A 100 5.03 14.08 2.92
CA ASN A 100 5.31 13.51 4.23
C ASN A 100 6.39 12.42 4.13
N PHE A 101 6.33 11.58 3.09
CA PHE A 101 7.35 10.54 2.85
C PHE A 101 8.72 11.11 2.48
N SER A 102 8.75 12.11 1.58
CA SER A 102 9.99 12.63 1.00
C SER A 102 10.75 13.58 1.94
N SER A 103 10.05 14.21 2.89
CA SER A 103 10.67 15.19 3.78
C SER A 103 11.48 14.58 4.93
N GLY A 104 11.09 13.38 5.42
CA GLY A 104 11.74 12.69 6.55
C GLY A 104 11.80 13.49 7.86
N ARG A 105 11.11 14.63 7.95
CA ARG A 105 11.27 15.64 9.02
C ARG A 105 10.51 15.34 10.30
N HIS A 106 9.45 14.54 10.25
CA HIS A 106 8.54 14.33 11.38
C HIS A 106 8.69 12.91 11.93
N VAL A 107 9.39 12.76 13.05
CA VAL A 107 9.68 11.45 13.68
C VAL A 107 8.41 10.63 13.93
N GLY A 108 7.34 11.24 14.43
CA GLY A 108 6.06 10.53 14.66
C GLY A 108 5.40 10.01 13.36
N GLN A 109 5.50 10.78 12.28
CA GLN A 109 5.00 10.36 10.97
C GLN A 109 5.88 9.27 10.36
N ASN A 110 7.21 9.39 10.51
CA ASN A 110 8.17 8.38 10.07
C ASN A 110 7.92 7.03 10.77
N ILE A 111 7.69 7.04 12.09
CA ILE A 111 7.34 5.83 12.85
C ILE A 111 6.05 5.22 12.31
N GLY A 112 4.98 6.02 12.16
CA GLY A 112 3.71 5.52 11.62
C GLY A 112 3.85 4.92 10.22
N GLN A 113 4.60 5.58 9.35
CA GLN A 113 4.78 5.17 7.96
C GLN A 113 5.69 3.96 7.76
N THR A 114 6.69 3.79 8.63
CA THR A 114 7.68 2.71 8.50
C THR A 114 7.47 1.59 9.51
N SER A 115 6.44 1.72 10.36
CA SER A 115 6.06 0.70 11.33
C SER A 115 5.61 -0.59 10.64
N ILE A 116 6.22 -1.69 11.05
CA ILE A 116 5.84 -3.05 10.72
C ILE A 116 5.66 -3.78 12.05
N ILE A 117 4.46 -4.31 12.26
CA ILE A 117 4.16 -5.23 13.35
C ILE A 117 4.13 -6.62 12.77
N SER A 118 4.76 -7.54 13.48
CA SER A 118 4.98 -8.90 13.03
C SER A 118 4.59 -9.85 14.15
N LEU A 119 3.74 -10.84 13.85
CA LEU A 119 3.31 -11.86 14.79
C LEU A 119 3.57 -13.22 14.16
N GLY A 120 4.12 -14.16 14.92
CA GLY A 120 4.38 -15.52 14.46
C GLY A 120 4.01 -16.55 15.52
N VAL A 121 3.30 -17.60 15.14
CA VAL A 121 2.97 -18.76 15.98
C VAL A 121 3.42 -20.01 15.25
N LEU A 122 4.14 -20.88 15.97
CA LEU A 122 4.72 -22.12 15.46
C LEU A 122 4.47 -23.24 16.48
N THR A 123 3.57 -24.14 16.15
CA THR A 123 3.34 -25.40 16.86
C THR A 123 4.16 -26.48 16.16
N GLN A 124 5.14 -27.01 16.86
CA GLN A 124 5.91 -28.18 16.41
C GLN A 124 5.51 -29.38 17.24
N THR A 125 5.42 -30.53 16.58
CA THR A 125 5.33 -31.84 17.21
C THR A 125 6.65 -32.55 16.94
N PRO A 126 7.67 -32.37 17.79
CA PRO A 126 8.87 -33.20 17.72
C PRO A 126 8.47 -34.66 18.01
N ASP A 127 9.06 -35.61 17.30
CA ASP A 127 8.81 -37.05 17.44
C ASP A 127 8.65 -37.45 18.92
N ASP A 128 7.40 -37.80 19.30
CA ASP A 128 6.96 -38.37 20.57
C ASP A 128 7.09 -37.57 21.89
N ILE A 129 7.27 -36.24 21.86
CA ILE A 129 7.20 -35.43 23.10
C ILE A 129 6.34 -34.18 22.88
N GLU A 130 5.30 -34.06 23.72
CA GLU A 130 4.29 -32.98 23.86
C GLU A 130 4.37 -31.80 22.87
N GLU A 131 3.23 -31.48 22.25
CA GLU A 131 3.07 -30.32 21.36
C GLU A 131 3.65 -29.05 21.98
N ARG A 132 4.65 -28.45 21.31
CA ARG A 132 5.27 -27.20 21.75
C ARG A 132 4.86 -26.07 20.82
N THR A 133 4.04 -25.16 21.35
CA THR A 133 3.68 -23.91 20.68
C THR A 133 4.64 -22.80 21.08
N ARG A 134 5.31 -22.21 20.08
CA ARG A 134 6.14 -21.01 20.22
C ARG A 134 5.40 -19.84 19.60
N ALA A 135 5.40 -18.70 20.28
CA ALA A 135 4.84 -17.46 19.76
C ALA A 135 5.90 -16.36 19.82
N SER A 136 5.86 -15.46 18.85
CA SER A 136 6.74 -14.30 18.73
C SER A 136 5.97 -13.06 18.31
N LEU A 137 6.45 -11.93 18.80
CA LEU A 137 5.97 -10.61 18.45
C LEU A 137 7.17 -9.73 18.14
N GLY A 138 7.17 -9.13 16.95
CA GLY A 138 8.21 -8.27 16.46
C GLY A 138 7.67 -6.92 16.04
N PHE A 139 8.49 -5.88 16.21
CA PHE A 139 8.18 -4.53 15.79
C PHE A 139 9.41 -3.91 15.13
N LYS A 140 9.21 -3.25 13.98
CA LYS A 140 10.25 -2.53 13.25
C LYS A 140 9.73 -1.18 12.80
N PHE A 141 10.55 -0.16 12.90
CA PHE A 141 10.26 1.19 12.41
C PHE A 141 11.56 1.93 12.12
N SER A 142 11.47 3.06 11.42
CA SER A 142 12.58 3.96 11.14
C SER A 142 12.32 5.33 11.76
N LEU A 143 13.33 5.84 12.46
CA LEU A 143 13.33 7.21 13.00
C LEU A 143 13.67 8.24 11.91
N TRP A 144 14.63 7.90 11.05
CA TRP A 144 15.13 8.74 9.96
C TRP A 144 15.27 7.90 8.68
N PRO A 145 14.20 7.78 7.89
CA PRO A 145 14.22 6.99 6.65
C PRO A 145 15.04 7.64 5.52
N GLY A 146 15.54 8.86 5.72
CA GLY A 146 16.23 9.64 4.69
C GLY A 146 15.23 10.43 3.84
N LYS A 147 15.71 10.97 2.71
CA LYS A 147 14.87 11.67 1.72
C LYS A 147 14.63 10.75 0.53
N ALA A 148 13.49 10.92 -0.12
CA ALA A 148 13.23 10.25 -1.38
C ALA A 148 14.27 10.68 -2.42
N ASP A 149 14.73 9.72 -3.22
CA ASP A 149 15.71 9.97 -4.29
C ASP A 149 15.12 10.88 -5.38
N THR A 150 16.00 11.60 -6.06
CA THR A 150 15.70 12.48 -7.19
C THR A 150 14.92 11.76 -8.30
N VAL A 151 15.30 10.52 -8.61
CA VAL A 151 14.61 9.66 -9.58
C VAL A 151 13.16 9.40 -9.17
N PHE A 152 12.91 9.22 -7.86
CA PHE A 152 11.56 9.02 -7.33
C PHE A 152 10.72 10.31 -7.43
N GLY A 153 11.35 11.47 -7.25
CA GLY A 153 10.73 12.78 -7.49
C GLY A 153 10.34 13.00 -8.94
N GLU A 154 11.21 12.65 -9.89
CA GLU A 154 10.89 12.71 -11.32
C GLU A 154 9.72 11.78 -11.69
N MET A 155 9.69 10.56 -11.16
CA MET A 155 8.59 9.63 -11.37
C MET A 155 7.27 10.17 -10.80
N HIS A 156 7.31 10.82 -9.63
CA HIS A 156 6.13 11.46 -9.05
C HIS A 156 5.61 12.58 -9.96
N GLN A 157 6.50 13.44 -10.48
CA GLN A 157 6.12 14.50 -11.42
C GLN A 157 5.55 13.94 -12.72
N LYS A 158 6.18 12.92 -13.32
CA LYS A 158 5.67 12.25 -14.52
C LYS A 158 4.29 11.65 -14.29
N LYS A 159 4.06 11.01 -13.15
CA LYS A 159 2.73 10.50 -12.78
C LYS A 159 1.70 11.63 -12.73
N GLN A 160 2.01 12.73 -12.05
CA GLN A 160 1.07 13.86 -11.94
C GLN A 160 0.79 14.50 -13.30
N PHE A 161 1.82 14.63 -14.14
CA PHE A 161 1.68 15.09 -15.51
C PHE A 161 0.78 14.17 -16.34
N LEU A 162 0.98 12.86 -16.26
CA LEU A 162 0.12 11.89 -16.96
C LEU A 162 -1.32 11.93 -16.46
N LEU A 163 -1.53 12.05 -15.15
CA LEU A 163 -2.89 12.17 -14.58
C LEU A 163 -3.58 13.45 -15.03
N ALA A 164 -2.86 14.57 -15.10
CA ALA A 164 -3.38 15.82 -15.65
C ALA A 164 -3.73 15.68 -17.14
N LYS A 165 -2.84 15.07 -17.93
CA LYS A 165 -3.08 14.79 -19.35
C LYS A 165 -4.28 13.88 -19.61
N ILE A 166 -4.46 12.84 -18.78
CA ILE A 166 -5.64 11.97 -18.85
C ILE A 166 -6.90 12.77 -18.49
N GLY A 167 -6.81 13.67 -17.52
CA GLY A 167 -7.91 14.59 -17.17
C GLY A 167 -8.29 15.51 -18.32
N GLU A 168 -7.30 16.13 -18.96
CA GLU A 168 -7.49 16.97 -20.16
C GLU A 168 -8.14 16.18 -21.30
N LEU A 169 -7.62 14.99 -21.61
CA LEU A 169 -8.14 14.14 -22.68
C LEU A 169 -9.58 13.69 -22.40
N ARG A 170 -9.90 13.39 -21.13
CA ARG A 170 -11.25 13.05 -20.72
C ARG A 170 -12.19 14.23 -20.94
N GLN A 171 -11.77 15.44 -20.57
CA GLN A 171 -12.57 16.63 -20.77
C GLN A 171 -12.80 16.92 -22.26
N GLU A 172 -11.74 16.81 -23.09
CA GLU A 172 -11.86 16.97 -24.55
C GLU A 172 -12.82 15.94 -25.16
N PHE A 173 -12.77 14.70 -24.68
CA PHE A 173 -13.71 13.66 -25.11
C PHE A 173 -15.15 13.97 -24.68
N ASP A 174 -15.35 14.43 -23.44
CA ASP A 174 -16.66 14.82 -22.92
C ASP A 174 -17.23 15.99 -23.74
N ASP A 175 -16.44 17.04 -24.00
CA ASP A 175 -16.84 18.20 -24.82
C ASP A 175 -17.18 17.79 -26.27
N ALA A 176 -16.36 16.94 -26.89
CA ALA A 176 -16.61 16.43 -28.23
C ALA A 176 -17.88 15.57 -28.28
N SER A 177 -18.11 14.75 -27.25
CA SER A 177 -19.32 13.93 -27.14
C SER A 177 -20.57 14.80 -27.01
N GLU A 178 -20.51 15.90 -26.23
CA GLU A 178 -21.62 16.83 -26.08
C GLU A 178 -21.95 17.53 -27.40
N LEU A 179 -20.94 17.99 -28.15
CA LEU A 179 -21.12 18.59 -29.47
C LEU A 179 -21.82 17.64 -30.45
N LEU A 180 -21.47 16.36 -30.43
CA LEU A 180 -22.08 15.36 -31.30
C LEU A 180 -23.51 15.02 -30.87
N LEU A 181 -23.78 14.93 -29.55
CA LEU A 181 -25.13 14.74 -29.03
C LEU A 181 -26.05 15.92 -29.39
N GLN A 182 -25.54 17.15 -29.37
CA GLN A 182 -26.29 18.34 -29.80
C GLN A 182 -26.61 18.34 -31.32
N GLN A 183 -25.94 17.52 -32.13
CA GLN A 183 -26.31 17.29 -33.53
C GLN A 183 -27.44 16.27 -33.70
N ASP A 184 -27.69 15.42 -32.69
CA ASP A 184 -28.77 14.44 -32.73
C ASP A 184 -30.13 15.11 -32.41
N ALA A 185 -31.03 15.06 -33.38
CA ALA A 185 -32.34 15.69 -33.27
C ALA A 185 -33.21 15.11 -32.13
N ASN A 186 -33.05 13.81 -31.81
CA ASN A 186 -33.79 13.17 -30.73
C ASN A 186 -33.26 13.64 -29.37
N TYR A 187 -31.93 13.72 -29.22
CA TYR A 187 -31.31 14.23 -28.00
C TYR A 187 -31.74 15.68 -27.71
N VAL A 188 -31.67 16.57 -28.70
CA VAL A 188 -32.09 17.98 -28.56
C VAL A 188 -33.57 18.09 -28.19
N THR A 189 -34.42 17.26 -28.79
CA THR A 189 -35.85 17.25 -28.48
C THR A 189 -36.11 16.78 -27.04
N LEU A 190 -35.44 15.70 -26.61
CA LEU A 190 -35.55 15.19 -25.25
C LEU A 190 -35.05 16.20 -24.22
N ASP A 191 -33.90 16.83 -24.45
CA ASP A 191 -33.34 17.85 -23.56
C ASP A 191 -34.27 19.07 -23.42
N LYS A 192 -34.88 19.51 -24.54
CA LYS A 192 -35.88 20.57 -24.53
C LYS A 192 -37.11 20.18 -23.71
N LEU A 193 -37.66 18.98 -23.91
CA LEU A 193 -38.83 18.50 -23.17
C LEU A 193 -38.55 18.37 -21.66
N ILE A 194 -37.35 17.88 -21.29
CA ILE A 194 -36.91 17.80 -19.89
C ILE A 194 -36.86 19.20 -19.27
N LYS A 195 -36.24 20.17 -19.96
CA LYS A 195 -36.14 21.55 -19.48
C LYS A 195 -37.52 22.20 -19.33
N GLU A 196 -38.39 22.06 -20.33
CA GLU A 196 -39.75 22.59 -20.30
C GLU A 196 -40.54 21.99 -19.13
N GLU A 197 -40.49 20.67 -18.93
CA GLU A 197 -41.17 19.98 -17.82
C GLU A 197 -40.61 20.39 -16.46
N ALA A 198 -39.29 20.50 -16.31
CA ALA A 198 -38.63 20.87 -15.07
C ALA A 198 -38.89 22.31 -14.62
N THR A 199 -39.25 23.20 -15.56
CA THR A 199 -39.54 24.62 -15.28
C THR A 199 -41.00 24.91 -14.92
N LYS A 200 -41.89 23.92 -14.94
CA LYS A 200 -43.28 24.11 -14.53
C LYS A 200 -43.39 24.31 -13.03
N ASP A 201 -44.39 25.09 -12.60
CA ASP A 201 -44.69 25.31 -11.17
C ASP A 201 -45.00 23.99 -10.44
N GLU A 202 -45.60 23.03 -11.15
CA GLU A 202 -45.82 21.65 -10.69
C GLU A 202 -45.29 20.67 -11.76
N PRO A 203 -44.01 20.24 -11.65
CA PRO A 203 -43.40 19.34 -12.63
C PRO A 203 -43.92 17.91 -12.44
N ASP A 204 -44.24 17.22 -13.55
CA ASP A 204 -44.55 15.79 -13.52
C ASP A 204 -43.26 14.97 -13.33
N ILE A 205 -43.08 14.46 -12.11
CA ILE A 205 -41.88 13.71 -11.71
C ILE A 205 -41.77 12.38 -12.48
N GLU A 206 -42.88 11.71 -12.77
CA GLU A 206 -42.87 10.43 -13.48
C GLU A 206 -42.49 10.64 -14.95
N LEU A 207 -43.05 11.68 -15.57
CA LEU A 207 -42.68 12.08 -16.93
C LEU A 207 -41.20 12.50 -17.00
N LEU A 208 -40.71 13.31 -16.06
CA LEU A 208 -39.30 13.71 -15.98
C LEU A 208 -38.37 12.50 -15.91
N GLN A 209 -38.68 11.53 -15.05
CA GLN A 209 -37.88 10.30 -14.92
C GLN A 209 -37.85 9.51 -16.23
N ASN A 210 -38.99 9.38 -16.92
CA ASN A 210 -39.07 8.69 -18.20
C ASN A 210 -38.31 9.41 -19.32
N LEU A 211 -38.37 10.74 -19.36
CA LEU A 211 -37.63 11.55 -20.32
C LEU A 211 -36.12 11.48 -20.07
N MET A 212 -35.69 11.58 -18.80
CA MET A 212 -34.28 11.43 -18.43
C MET A 212 -33.76 10.04 -18.78
N ALA A 213 -34.50 8.98 -18.45
CA ALA A 213 -34.12 7.61 -18.81
C ALA A 213 -34.03 7.41 -20.34
N SER A 214 -34.89 8.09 -21.11
CA SER A 214 -34.85 8.04 -22.57
C SER A 214 -33.65 8.79 -23.13
N ARG A 215 -33.30 9.97 -22.57
CA ARG A 215 -32.09 10.72 -22.92
C ARG A 215 -30.84 9.90 -22.63
N ASP A 216 -30.77 9.26 -21.46
CA ASP A 216 -29.62 8.44 -21.06
C ASP A 216 -29.45 7.22 -21.99
N ARG A 217 -30.54 6.65 -22.53
CA ARG A 217 -30.45 5.60 -23.56
C ARG A 217 -29.82 6.09 -24.86
N VAL A 218 -30.20 7.29 -25.32
CA VAL A 218 -29.61 7.90 -26.52
C VAL A 218 -28.14 8.19 -26.29
N GLU A 219 -27.77 8.73 -25.13
CA GLU A 219 -26.38 8.98 -24.76
C GLU A 219 -25.56 7.68 -24.73
N ASN A 220 -26.07 6.62 -24.10
CA ASN A 220 -25.37 5.34 -24.03
C ASN A 220 -25.24 4.68 -25.41
N ALA A 221 -26.29 4.70 -26.24
CA ALA A 221 -26.22 4.19 -27.60
C ALA A 221 -25.19 4.94 -28.45
N PHE A 222 -25.03 6.24 -28.20
CA PHE A 222 -24.01 7.06 -28.84
C PHE A 222 -22.59 6.69 -28.36
N ARG A 223 -22.40 6.58 -27.04
CA ARG A 223 -21.13 6.13 -26.44
C ARG A 223 -20.68 4.76 -26.96
N ASP A 224 -21.61 3.80 -27.03
CA ASP A 224 -21.33 2.46 -27.52
C ASP A 224 -20.88 2.46 -28.99
N LYS A 225 -21.45 3.35 -29.81
CA LYS A 225 -21.05 3.51 -31.22
C LYS A 225 -19.65 4.10 -31.36
N VAL A 226 -19.30 5.10 -30.54
CA VAL A 226 -17.98 5.75 -30.56
C VAL A 226 -16.86 4.80 -30.08
N ILE A 227 -17.18 3.85 -29.19
CA ILE A 227 -16.20 2.86 -28.69
C ILE A 227 -15.99 1.71 -29.70
N ALA A 228 -16.97 1.43 -30.56
CA ALA A 228 -16.94 0.32 -31.51
C ALA A 228 -16.19 0.62 -32.82
N ASP A 229 -15.98 1.89 -33.15
CA ASP A 229 -15.23 2.38 -34.32
C ASP A 229 -13.77 2.73 -33.97
#